data_AF-B6G016-F1
#
_entry.id   AF-B6G016-F1
#
_cell.length_a   1.000
_cell.length_b   1.000
_cell.length_c   1.000
_cell.angle_alpha   90.00
_cell.angle_beta   90.00
_cell.angle_gamma   90.00
#
_symmetry.space_group_name_H-M   'P 1'
#
loop_
_entity.id
_entity.type
_entity.pdbx_description
1 polymer ?
#
loop_
_entity_poly.entity_id
_entity_poly.type
_entity_poly.pdbx_seq_one_letter_code
_entity_poly.pdbx_strand_id
1 'polypeptide(L)'
;MSLKKTIDTTELINLNLEKVSNNINEKLIEKGVAAVNSLNEVPDKLDEMVIPFKKIVILSPNIVIPFNTSGNTTETFTRTIPLNLSFKPTYVFVEVIPPGDIINNGIHIFGGTIKSNYGDGYHTRGKILTITKESVKVSIQTINWSGAGGTKPSISRVWAIE
;
A
#
# COMPACT_ATOMS: atom_id res chain seq x y z
N MET A 1 29.40 51.34 -56.97
CA MET A 1 29.88 50.21 -56.13
C MET A 1 30.89 49.44 -56.97
N SER A 2 32.06 49.06 -56.46
CA SER A 2 33.06 48.34 -57.27
C SER A 2 32.80 46.83 -57.27
N LEU A 3 33.15 46.14 -58.37
CA LEU A 3 33.04 44.67 -58.47
C LEU A 3 33.77 43.98 -57.31
N LYS A 4 34.98 44.44 -56.98
CA LYS A 4 35.80 43.89 -55.89
C LYS A 4 35.06 43.91 -54.55
N LYS A 5 34.43 45.04 -54.19
CA LYS A 5 33.65 45.14 -52.94
C LYS A 5 32.45 44.19 -52.93
N THR A 6 31.87 43.91 -54.09
CA THR A 6 30.74 42.97 -54.23
C THR A 6 31.19 41.51 -54.04
N ILE A 7 32.35 41.14 -54.60
CA ILE A 7 32.97 39.82 -54.43
C ILE A 7 33.32 39.60 -52.96
N ASP A 8 34.03 40.55 -52.33
CA ASP A 8 34.44 40.46 -50.92
C ASP A 8 33.22 40.31 -49.98
N THR A 9 32.12 41.00 -50.28
CA THR A 9 30.87 40.90 -49.51
C THR A 9 30.21 39.52 -49.69
N THR A 10 30.25 38.98 -50.91
CA THR A 10 29.65 37.68 -51.24
C THR A 10 30.40 36.54 -50.56
N GLU A 11 31.74 36.58 -50.55
CA GLU A 11 32.57 35.60 -49.85
C GLU A 11 32.31 35.61 -48.34
N LEU A 12 32.21 36.81 -47.74
CA LEU A 12 31.87 36.95 -46.32
C LEU A 12 30.47 36.40 -45.99
N ILE A 13 29.48 36.62 -46.86
CA ILE A 13 28.13 36.07 -46.70
C ILE A 13 28.17 34.54 -46.75
N ASN A 14 28.88 33.94 -47.72
CA ASN A 14 28.99 32.49 -47.84
C ASN A 14 29.65 31.87 -46.60
N LEU A 15 30.73 32.48 -46.09
CA LEU A 15 31.41 32.03 -44.87
C LEU A 15 30.47 32.08 -43.65
N ASN A 16 29.63 33.12 -43.54
CA ASN A 16 28.68 33.24 -42.45
C ASN A 16 27.55 32.22 -42.56
N LEU A 17 27.05 31.95 -43.77
CA LEU A 17 26.04 30.91 -43.99
C LEU A 17 26.56 29.52 -43.64
N GLU A 18 27.82 29.22 -43.97
CA GLU A 18 28.48 27.96 -43.61
C GLU A 18 28.59 27.80 -42.08
N LYS A 19 29.00 28.87 -41.37
CA LYS A 19 29.04 28.87 -39.89
C LYS A 19 27.66 28.66 -39.26
N VAL A 20 26.61 29.27 -39.82
CA VAL A 20 25.23 29.09 -39.33
C VAL A 20 24.78 27.66 -39.56
N SER A 21 25.04 27.10 -40.75
CA SER A 21 24.71 25.71 -41.08
C SER A 21 25.36 24.72 -40.11
N ASN A 22 26.65 24.90 -39.82
CA ASN A 22 27.38 24.03 -38.89
C ASN A 22 26.82 24.12 -37.46
N ASN A 23 26.52 25.33 -36.97
CA ASN A 23 25.90 25.53 -35.66
C ASN A 23 24.51 24.88 -35.55
N ILE A 24 23.71 24.91 -36.63
CA ILE A 24 22.40 24.26 -36.67
C ILE A 24 22.58 22.74 -36.57
N ASN A 25 23.50 22.16 -37.34
CA ASN A 25 23.77 20.72 -37.33
C ASN A 25 24.23 20.25 -35.94
N GLU A 26 25.16 20.94 -35.30
CA GLU A 26 25.64 20.61 -33.95
C GLU A 26 24.51 20.63 -32.92
N LYS A 27 23.66 21.68 -32.93
CA LYS A 27 22.51 21.78 -32.02
C LYS A 27 21.45 20.71 -32.26
N LEU A 28 21.24 20.29 -33.51
CA LEU A 28 20.31 19.20 -33.83
C LEU A 28 20.83 17.86 -33.30
N ILE A 29 22.14 17.60 -33.41
CA ILE A 29 22.77 16.41 -32.84
C ILE A 29 22.65 16.41 -31.32
N GLU A 30 22.98 17.52 -30.65
CA GLU A 30 22.88 17.65 -29.20
C GLU A 30 21.45 17.39 -28.69
N LYS A 31 20.45 18.02 -29.32
CA LYS A 31 19.04 17.81 -28.98
C LYS A 31 18.57 16.39 -29.26
N GLY A 32 19.04 15.79 -30.36
CA GLY A 32 18.75 14.39 -30.70
C GLY A 32 19.30 13.43 -29.65
N VAL A 33 20.57 13.60 -29.25
CA VAL A 33 21.21 12.77 -28.21
C VAL A 33 20.52 12.94 -26.86
N ALA A 34 20.17 14.16 -26.45
CA ALA A 34 19.44 14.40 -25.22
C ALA A 34 18.04 13.75 -25.23
N ALA A 35 17.33 13.79 -26.36
CA ALA A 35 16.05 13.13 -26.52
C ALA A 35 16.18 11.59 -26.46
N VAL A 36 17.19 11.02 -27.10
CA VAL A 36 17.47 9.56 -27.07
C VAL A 36 17.83 9.11 -25.65
N ASN A 37 18.69 9.83 -24.95
CA ASN A 37 19.07 9.48 -23.57
C ASN A 37 17.86 9.55 -22.62
N SER A 38 17.02 10.57 -22.74
CA SER A 38 15.82 10.68 -21.89
C SER A 38 14.80 9.57 -22.16
N LEU A 39 14.68 9.08 -23.39
CA LEU A 39 13.84 7.93 -23.75
C LEU A 39 14.41 6.60 -23.23
N ASN A 40 15.73 6.43 -23.24
CA ASN A 40 16.38 5.23 -22.71
C ASN A 40 16.26 5.10 -21.19
N GLU A 41 16.08 6.20 -20.46
CA GLU A 41 15.84 6.18 -19.01
C GLU A 41 14.38 5.85 -18.64
N VAL A 42 13.43 5.85 -19.60
CA VAL A 42 12.01 5.59 -19.32
C VAL A 42 11.74 4.14 -18.89
N PRO A 43 12.30 3.11 -19.55
CA PRO A 43 12.18 1.73 -19.10
C PRO A 43 12.71 1.52 -17.68
N ASP A 44 13.89 2.06 -17.36
CA ASP A 44 14.48 1.91 -16.01
C ASP A 44 13.60 2.58 -14.94
N LYS A 45 13.05 3.77 -15.21
CA LYS A 45 12.11 4.44 -14.31
C LYS A 45 10.77 3.70 -14.22
N LEU A 46 10.31 3.06 -15.29
CA LEU A 46 9.12 2.21 -15.26
C LEU A 46 9.38 0.94 -14.43
N ASP A 47 10.54 0.31 -14.57
CA ASP A 47 10.93 -0.88 -13.80
C ASP A 47 11.09 -0.55 -12.30
N GLU A 48 11.63 0.64 -11.98
CA GLU A 48 11.65 1.18 -10.60
C GLU A 48 10.24 1.46 -10.04
N MET A 49 9.29 1.91 -10.88
CA MET A 49 7.89 2.13 -10.47
C MET A 49 7.07 0.83 -10.38
N VAL A 50 7.51 -0.24 -11.04
CA VAL A 50 6.79 -1.52 -11.11
C VAL A 50 7.14 -2.47 -9.95
N ILE A 51 8.20 -2.21 -9.17
CA ILE A 51 8.60 -3.05 -8.03
C ILE A 51 8.40 -2.32 -6.67
N PRO A 52 7.52 -2.80 -5.76
CA PRO A 52 6.46 -3.79 -5.91
C PRO A 52 5.09 -3.26 -5.46
N PHE A 53 4.05 -3.55 -6.24
CA PHE A 53 2.71 -3.66 -5.67
C PHE A 53 2.76 -4.76 -4.60
N LYS A 54 2.63 -4.38 -3.32
CA LYS A 54 2.54 -5.36 -2.23
C LYS A 54 1.42 -6.34 -2.57
N LYS A 55 1.71 -7.64 -2.58
CA LYS A 55 0.68 -8.66 -2.76
C LYS A 55 -0.26 -8.59 -1.56
N ILE A 56 -1.56 -8.41 -1.80
CA ILE A 56 -2.59 -8.40 -0.77
C ILE A 56 -3.51 -9.58 -1.02
N VAL A 57 -3.74 -10.39 0.02
CA VAL A 57 -4.74 -11.46 0.03
C VAL A 57 -5.72 -11.21 1.14
N ILE A 58 -7.02 -11.33 0.83
CA ILE A 58 -8.12 -11.20 1.78
C ILE A 58 -8.79 -12.56 1.93
N LEU A 59 -8.80 -13.10 3.14
CA LEU A 59 -9.43 -14.37 3.49
C LEU A 59 -10.67 -14.10 4.34
N SER A 60 -11.70 -14.93 4.20
CA SER A 60 -12.96 -14.81 4.98
C SER A 60 -13.26 -16.11 5.76
N PRO A 61 -12.49 -16.43 6.81
CA PRO A 61 -12.52 -17.75 7.42
C PRO A 61 -13.74 -18.01 8.34
N ASN A 62 -14.50 -16.98 8.71
CA ASN A 62 -15.68 -17.07 9.58
C ASN A 62 -15.49 -17.97 10.82
N ILE A 63 -14.45 -17.70 11.61
CA ILE A 63 -14.08 -18.53 12.76
C ILE A 63 -14.77 -18.01 14.01
N VAL A 64 -15.70 -18.80 14.55
CA VAL A 64 -16.35 -18.49 15.84
C VAL A 64 -15.34 -18.51 16.98
N ILE A 65 -15.45 -17.52 17.84
CA ILE A 65 -14.58 -17.28 18.98
C ILE A 65 -15.30 -17.66 20.28
N PRO A 66 -14.61 -18.29 21.27
CA PRO A 66 -15.15 -18.42 22.62
C PRO A 66 -15.42 -17.05 23.22
N PHE A 67 -16.60 -16.87 23.80
CA PHE A 67 -16.95 -15.66 24.53
C PHE A 67 -17.75 -16.05 25.77
N ASN A 68 -17.51 -15.34 26.85
CA ASN A 68 -18.17 -15.57 28.12
C ASN A 68 -19.37 -14.61 28.26
N THR A 69 -20.55 -15.15 28.53
CA THR A 69 -21.77 -14.37 28.75
C THR A 69 -21.89 -13.84 30.18
N SER A 70 -21.06 -14.35 31.11
CA SER A 70 -21.02 -13.88 32.50
C SER A 70 -20.17 -12.61 32.58
N GLY A 71 -20.84 -11.49 32.86
CA GLY A 71 -20.27 -10.14 32.81
C GLY A 71 -19.00 -9.97 33.65
N ASN A 72 -18.12 -9.10 33.16
CA ASN A 72 -16.88 -8.63 33.78
C ASN A 72 -15.66 -9.57 33.79
N THR A 73 -15.67 -10.64 32.98
CA THR A 73 -14.47 -11.46 32.78
C THR A 73 -13.70 -10.99 31.55
N THR A 74 -12.40 -10.72 31.75
CA THR A 74 -11.47 -10.48 30.64
C THR A 74 -10.78 -11.79 30.34
N GLU A 75 -11.10 -12.38 29.19
CA GLU A 75 -10.48 -13.62 28.73
C GLU A 75 -9.57 -13.34 27.53
N THR A 76 -8.43 -14.01 27.51
CA THR A 76 -7.53 -14.01 26.35
C THR A 76 -7.52 -15.38 25.75
N PHE A 77 -7.88 -15.49 24.48
CA PHE A 77 -7.84 -16.74 23.75
C PHE A 77 -6.87 -16.62 22.58
N THR A 78 -6.22 -17.73 22.26
CA THR A 78 -5.29 -17.81 21.14
C THR A 78 -5.89 -18.67 20.04
N ARG A 79 -5.80 -18.20 18.79
CA ARG A 79 -6.30 -18.91 17.61
C ARG A 79 -5.26 -18.91 16.50
N THR A 80 -5.09 -20.06 15.85
CA THR A 80 -4.35 -20.18 14.59
C THR A 80 -5.32 -20.15 13.43
N ILE A 81 -5.07 -19.28 12.46
CA ILE A 81 -5.87 -19.10 11.25
C ILE A 81 -5.02 -19.59 10.07
N PRO A 82 -5.49 -20.54 9.25
CA PRO A 82 -4.79 -20.97 8.06
C PRO A 82 -4.82 -19.87 6.99
N LEU A 83 -3.69 -19.63 6.32
CA LEU A 83 -3.52 -18.64 5.25
C LEU A 83 -3.20 -19.28 3.88
N ASN A 84 -2.35 -20.31 3.85
CA ASN A 84 -1.89 -21.02 2.65
C ASN A 84 -1.48 -20.10 1.47
N LEU A 85 -0.57 -19.16 1.73
CA LEU A 85 -0.16 -18.13 0.78
C LEU A 85 1.11 -18.51 0.00
N SER A 86 1.25 -17.97 -1.21
CA SER A 86 2.46 -18.11 -2.03
C SER A 86 3.62 -17.22 -1.57
N PHE A 87 3.37 -16.32 -0.62
CA PHE A 87 4.35 -15.40 -0.05
C PHE A 87 4.26 -15.40 1.49
N LYS A 88 5.32 -14.97 2.17
CA LYS A 88 5.30 -14.74 3.61
C LYS A 88 4.81 -13.30 3.86
N PRO A 89 3.66 -13.09 4.53
CA PRO A 89 3.17 -11.74 4.81
C PRO A 89 4.10 -11.01 5.78
N THR A 90 4.35 -9.73 5.52
CA THR A 90 4.97 -8.80 6.48
C THR A 90 3.93 -8.18 7.40
N TYR A 91 2.71 -7.91 6.89
CA TYR A 91 1.61 -7.37 7.67
C TYR A 91 0.39 -8.28 7.60
N VAL A 92 -0.26 -8.46 8.76
CA VAL A 92 -1.53 -9.18 8.86
C VAL A 92 -2.53 -8.37 9.67
N PHE A 93 -3.71 -8.14 9.12
CA PHE A 93 -4.85 -7.57 9.82
C PHE A 93 -5.91 -8.64 10.02
N VAL A 94 -6.51 -8.70 11.20
CA VAL A 94 -7.57 -9.66 11.52
C VAL A 94 -8.78 -8.86 12.01
N GLU A 95 -9.89 -8.98 11.28
CA GLU A 95 -11.17 -8.39 11.66
C GLU A 95 -11.95 -9.39 12.51
N VAL A 96 -12.29 -8.94 13.71
CA VAL A 96 -13.14 -9.66 14.64
C VAL A 96 -14.47 -8.92 14.74
N ILE A 97 -15.56 -9.64 14.53
CA ILE A 97 -16.93 -9.17 14.69
C ILE A 97 -17.39 -9.53 16.10
N PRO A 98 -17.85 -8.56 16.91
CA PRO A 98 -18.41 -8.82 18.24
C PRO A 98 -19.81 -9.48 18.16
N PRO A 99 -20.37 -9.96 19.28
CA PRO A 99 -21.75 -10.43 19.34
C PRO A 99 -22.77 -9.40 18.83
N GLY A 100 -23.81 -9.87 18.12
CA GLY A 100 -24.83 -9.03 17.49
C GLY A 100 -25.58 -8.10 18.45
N ASP A 101 -25.76 -8.47 19.72
CA ASP A 101 -26.49 -7.64 20.68
C ASP A 101 -25.65 -6.46 21.19
N ILE A 102 -24.32 -6.56 21.12
CA ILE A 102 -23.42 -5.44 21.40
C ILE A 102 -23.48 -4.43 20.24
N ILE A 103 -23.64 -4.93 19.01
CA ILE A 103 -23.81 -4.09 17.82
C ILE A 103 -25.14 -3.33 17.88
N ASN A 104 -26.22 -3.98 18.32
CA ASN A 104 -27.57 -3.41 18.28
C ASN A 104 -27.96 -2.53 19.48
N ASN A 105 -27.33 -2.69 20.65
CA ASN A 105 -27.73 -1.95 21.85
C ASN A 105 -27.06 -0.59 22.04
N GLY A 106 -26.19 -0.14 21.13
CA GLY A 106 -25.51 1.16 21.25
C GLY A 106 -24.76 1.37 22.57
N ILE A 107 -24.45 0.30 23.30
CA ILE A 107 -23.81 0.34 24.61
C ILE A 107 -22.38 0.84 24.42
N HIS A 108 -22.19 2.12 24.69
CA HIS A 108 -20.91 2.73 25.00
C HIS A 108 -20.30 2.03 26.21
N ILE A 109 -19.43 1.06 25.97
CA ILE A 109 -18.49 0.53 26.98
C ILE A 109 -17.39 1.58 27.20
N PHE A 110 -17.73 2.78 27.66
CA PHE A 110 -16.78 3.85 27.98
C PHE A 110 -16.87 4.20 29.46
N GLY A 111 -16.20 3.38 30.27
CA GLY A 111 -15.89 3.66 31.68
C GLY A 111 -14.39 3.52 31.90
N GLY A 112 -13.59 4.26 31.15
CA GLY A 112 -12.13 4.25 31.28
C GLY A 112 -11.46 4.79 30.02
N THR A 113 -10.65 5.81 30.19
CA THR A 113 -9.88 6.50 29.15
C THR A 113 -8.98 5.52 28.38
N ILE A 114 -9.49 4.90 27.33
CA ILE A 114 -8.67 4.25 26.32
C ILE A 114 -8.44 5.28 25.23
N LYS A 115 -7.23 5.83 25.19
CA LYS A 115 -6.71 6.57 24.04
C LYS A 115 -6.99 5.76 22.79
N SER A 116 -7.77 6.36 21.90
CA SER A 116 -8.13 5.82 20.60
C SER A 116 -6.91 5.30 19.87
N ASN A 117 -6.96 4.06 19.42
CA ASN A 117 -6.38 3.64 18.15
C ASN A 117 -7.43 2.80 17.41
N TYR A 118 -8.63 3.36 17.36
CA TYR A 118 -9.60 3.08 16.32
C TYR A 118 -10.00 4.43 15.77
N GLY A 119 -10.16 4.54 14.48
CA GLY A 119 -11.46 5.01 14.02
C GLY A 119 -11.95 3.91 13.09
N ASP A 120 -13.10 3.26 13.24
CA ASP A 120 -14.15 3.27 14.24
C ASP A 120 -14.89 1.93 14.03
N GLY A 121 -15.29 1.27 15.10
CA GLY A 121 -15.89 -0.07 15.08
C GLY A 121 -15.08 -1.04 15.93
N TYR A 122 -15.75 -1.76 16.82
CA TYR A 122 -15.16 -2.63 17.84
C TYR A 122 -14.41 -3.86 17.27
N HIS A 123 -13.35 -3.67 16.48
CA HIS A 123 -12.54 -4.77 15.95
C HIS A 123 -11.40 -5.11 16.90
N THR A 124 -11.63 -5.74 18.07
CA THR A 124 -10.54 -6.11 19.01
C THR A 124 -9.31 -6.63 18.26
N ARG A 125 -8.21 -5.85 18.26
CA ARG A 125 -6.97 -6.26 17.61
C ARG A 125 -6.39 -7.42 18.41
N GLY A 126 -6.51 -8.63 17.86
CA GLY A 126 -5.72 -9.73 18.35
C GLY A 126 -4.24 -9.38 18.22
N LYS A 127 -3.45 -9.58 19.28
CA LYS A 127 -1.99 -9.52 19.19
C LYS A 127 -1.53 -10.65 18.28
N ILE A 128 -0.91 -10.30 17.16
CA ILE A 128 -0.28 -11.28 16.29
C ILE A 128 0.94 -11.85 17.01
N LEU A 129 0.92 -13.16 17.27
CA LEU A 129 2.00 -13.88 17.93
C LEU A 129 2.99 -14.44 16.93
N THR A 130 2.52 -14.90 15.77
CA THR A 130 3.36 -15.52 14.74
C THR A 130 2.71 -15.35 13.36
N ILE A 131 3.53 -15.06 12.35
CA ILE A 131 3.11 -14.99 10.95
C ILE A 131 3.99 -15.94 10.13
N THR A 132 3.35 -16.82 9.37
CA THR A 132 3.97 -17.69 8.38
C THR A 132 3.17 -17.60 7.08
N LYS A 133 3.70 -18.16 5.99
CA LYS A 133 2.93 -18.29 4.75
C LYS A 133 1.70 -19.21 4.91
N GLU A 134 1.78 -20.20 5.80
CA GLU A 134 0.71 -21.20 5.99
C GLU A 134 -0.33 -20.76 7.01
N SER A 135 0.03 -19.94 7.98
CA SER A 135 -0.86 -19.55 9.08
C SER A 135 -0.44 -18.27 9.81
N VAL A 136 -1.42 -17.65 10.46
CA VAL A 136 -1.21 -16.60 11.47
C VAL A 136 -1.75 -17.07 12.82
N LYS A 137 -0.96 -16.86 13.88
CA LYS A 137 -1.39 -17.11 15.26
C LYS A 137 -1.71 -15.78 15.91
N VAL A 138 -2.92 -15.64 16.42
CA VAL A 138 -3.44 -14.40 17.02
C VAL A 138 -3.92 -14.65 18.45
N SER A 139 -3.66 -13.71 19.34
CA SER A 139 -4.14 -13.69 20.71
C SER A 139 -5.16 -12.57 20.85
N ILE A 140 -6.43 -12.89 21.00
CA ILE A 140 -7.52 -11.92 21.06
C ILE A 140 -8.01 -11.85 22.50
N GLN A 141 -8.19 -10.62 22.97
CA GLN A 141 -8.73 -10.34 24.29
C GLN A 141 -10.20 -9.94 24.15
N THR A 142 -11.09 -10.70 24.77
CA THR A 142 -12.52 -10.35 24.84
C THR A 142 -12.75 -9.60 26.14
N ILE A 143 -12.84 -8.27 26.07
CA ILE A 143 -13.21 -7.44 27.23
C ILE A 143 -14.69 -7.12 27.11
N ASN A 144 -15.47 -7.46 28.14
CA ASN A 144 -16.86 -7.04 28.30
C ASN A 144 -17.78 -7.40 27.11
N TRP A 145 -17.55 -8.56 26.48
CA TRP A 145 -18.45 -9.07 25.44
C TRP A 145 -19.66 -9.80 26.06
N SER A 146 -20.43 -9.10 26.90
CA SER A 146 -21.67 -9.62 27.49
C SER A 146 -22.86 -9.24 26.60
N GLY A 147 -23.37 -10.19 25.83
CA GLY A 147 -24.62 -10.08 25.06
C GLY A 147 -25.61 -11.17 25.48
N ALA A 148 -26.89 -10.83 25.57
CA ALA A 148 -27.97 -11.76 25.94
C ALA A 148 -28.48 -12.62 24.77
N GLY A 149 -28.10 -12.28 23.53
CA GLY A 149 -28.51 -12.97 22.32
C GLY A 149 -27.43 -13.92 21.80
N GLY A 150 -27.87 -15.04 21.24
CA GLY A 150 -27.03 -16.18 20.89
C GLY A 150 -26.02 -15.98 19.75
N THR A 151 -25.75 -14.74 19.32
CA THR A 151 -24.82 -14.48 18.22
C THR A 151 -23.39 -14.44 18.73
N LYS A 152 -22.58 -15.43 18.33
CA LYS A 152 -21.20 -15.58 18.80
C LYS A 152 -20.26 -14.65 18.04
N PRO A 153 -19.22 -14.07 18.70
CA PRO A 153 -18.20 -13.31 18.00
C PRO A 153 -17.42 -14.21 17.06
N SER A 154 -16.86 -13.63 16.00
CA SER A 154 -16.14 -14.38 14.99
C SER A 154 -15.03 -13.58 14.33
N ILE A 155 -13.97 -14.25 13.88
CA ILE A 155 -13.03 -13.68 12.93
C ILE A 155 -13.67 -13.78 11.55
N SER A 156 -14.03 -12.63 11.00
CA SER A 156 -14.71 -12.54 9.72
C SER A 156 -13.72 -12.47 8.57
N ARG A 157 -12.68 -11.63 8.71
CA ARG A 157 -11.70 -11.41 7.64
C ARG A 157 -10.27 -11.37 8.14
N VAL A 158 -9.36 -11.75 7.24
CA VAL A 158 -7.91 -11.62 7.43
C VAL A 158 -7.30 -11.02 6.17
N TRP A 159 -6.58 -9.91 6.31
CA TRP A 159 -5.77 -9.34 5.24
C TRP A 159 -4.31 -9.71 5.48
N ALA A 160 -3.65 -10.25 4.47
CA ALA A 160 -2.24 -10.59 4.48
C ALA A 160 -1.52 -9.82 3.38
N ILE A 161 -0.46 -9.10 3.75
CA ILE A 161 0.26 -8.17 2.87
C ILE A 161 1.75 -8.49 2.90
N GLU A 162 2.36 -8.64 1.72
CA GLU A 162 3.81 -8.82 1.55
C GLU A 162 4.61 -7.58 1.98
#